data_AF-A0A847IDK8-F1
#
_entry.id   AF-A0A847IDK8-F1
#
_cell.length_a   1.000
_cell.length_b   1.000
_cell.length_c   1.000
_cell.angle_alpha   90.00
_cell.angle_beta   90.00
_cell.angle_gamma   90.00
#
_symmetry.space_group_name_H-M   'P 1'
#
loop_
_entity.id
_entity.type
_entity.pdbx_description
1 polymer ?
#
loop_
_entity_poly.entity_id
_entity_poly.type
_entity_poly.pdbx_seq_one_letter_code
_entity_poly.pdbx_strand_id
1 'polypeptide(L)'
;MRNAVATQLSFTSKPKPLSSALHRHPKGRLASLLTLPMVWLVGVYILSLALMLLTAFWLTDPFTSKVKPGFTLDNFASIFTVPAYFAAAVRTFGIAAAVTIICAIFSVPLAIFMAKLAKPWLRNLLAVAVTVPLWAGYLVK
;
A
#
# COMPACT_ATOMS: atom_id res chain seq x y z
N MET A 1 -71.31 17.18 36.62
CA MET A 1 -70.25 17.80 35.81
C MET A 1 -68.93 17.09 36.10
N ARG A 2 -68.37 16.43 35.08
CA ARG A 2 -66.94 16.25 34.72
C ARG A 2 -65.92 16.28 35.89
N ASN A 3 -65.05 15.29 36.05
CA ASN A 3 -63.90 15.14 35.18
C ASN A 3 -63.31 13.72 35.27
N ALA A 4 -63.23 13.08 34.10
CA ALA A 4 -62.24 12.06 33.83
C ALA A 4 -60.85 12.71 33.85
N VAL A 5 -59.90 12.15 34.60
CA VAL A 5 -58.47 12.42 34.38
C VAL A 5 -57.81 11.08 34.12
N ALA A 6 -57.42 10.95 32.86
CA ALA A 6 -56.89 9.77 32.24
C ALA A 6 -55.53 9.36 32.82
N THR A 7 -55.41 8.04 32.94
CA THR A 7 -54.21 7.20 32.88
C THR A 7 -53.07 7.83 32.07
N GLN A 8 -52.04 8.33 32.76
CA GLN A 8 -50.76 8.74 32.14
C GLN A 8 -49.91 7.49 31.88
N LEU A 9 -50.00 6.92 30.68
CA LEU A 9 -49.06 5.92 30.19
C LEU A 9 -47.74 6.63 29.82
N SER A 10 -46.77 6.58 30.72
CA SER A 10 -45.40 7.01 30.46
C SER A 10 -44.76 6.11 29.40
N PHE A 11 -44.86 6.48 28.12
CA PHE A 11 -44.10 5.85 27.04
C PHE A 11 -42.63 6.24 27.16
N THR A 12 -41.86 5.46 27.91
CA THR A 12 -40.39 5.53 27.90
C THR A 12 -39.91 5.04 26.54
N SER A 13 -39.61 5.95 25.63
CA SER A 13 -39.00 5.63 24.35
C SER A 13 -37.56 5.14 24.58
N LYS A 14 -37.37 3.81 24.65
CA LYS A 14 -36.04 3.19 24.70
C LYS A 14 -35.28 3.56 23.41
N PRO A 15 -34.05 4.13 23.49
CA PRO A 15 -33.26 4.37 22.31
C PRO A 15 -32.94 3.03 21.64
N LYS A 16 -33.31 2.89 20.36
CA LYS A 16 -33.04 1.69 19.57
C LYS A 16 -31.52 1.48 19.50
N PRO A 17 -31.00 0.30 19.86
CA PRO A 17 -29.55 0.09 19.92
C PRO A 17 -28.96 0.12 18.51
N LEU A 18 -27.81 0.79 18.37
CA LEU A 18 -27.01 0.88 17.13
C LEU A 18 -26.69 -0.49 16.50
N SER A 19 -26.73 -1.56 17.31
CA SER A 19 -26.56 -2.95 16.87
C SER A 19 -27.66 -3.46 15.95
N SER A 20 -28.90 -2.94 16.07
CA SER A 20 -30.04 -3.30 15.22
C SER A 20 -29.92 -2.73 13.81
N ALA A 21 -29.35 -1.52 13.66
CA ALA A 21 -29.11 -0.90 12.36
C ALA A 21 -27.97 -1.59 11.60
N LEU A 22 -26.94 -2.06 12.30
CA LEU A 22 -25.79 -2.74 11.69
C LEU A 22 -26.11 -4.17 11.22
N HIS A 23 -27.15 -4.81 11.76
CA HIS A 23 -27.65 -6.11 11.29
C HIS A 23 -28.45 -6.03 9.99
N ARG A 24 -28.96 -4.86 9.59
CA ARG A 24 -29.72 -4.69 8.34
C ARG A 24 -28.85 -4.76 7.08
N HIS A 25 -27.54 -4.54 7.19
CA HIS A 25 -26.60 -4.57 6.07
C HIS A 25 -25.43 -5.52 6.34
N PRO A 26 -25.58 -6.83 6.08
CA PRO A 26 -24.54 -7.84 6.32
C PRO A 26 -23.21 -7.52 5.60
N LYS A 27 -23.27 -6.88 4.44
CA LYS A 27 -22.09 -6.42 3.69
C LYS A 27 -21.36 -5.24 4.34
N GLY A 28 -22.07 -4.34 5.03
CA GLY A 28 -21.48 -3.18 5.71
C GLY A 28 -20.73 -3.56 6.99
N ARG A 29 -21.20 -4.60 7.70
CA ARG A 29 -20.50 -5.17 8.84
C ARG A 29 -19.23 -5.92 8.41
N LEU A 30 -19.31 -6.70 7.33
CA LEU A 30 -18.15 -7.38 6.76
C LEU A 30 -17.11 -6.38 6.23
N ALA A 31 -17.57 -5.32 5.56
CA ALA A 31 -16.71 -4.24 5.10
C ALA A 31 -16.05 -3.54 6.30
N SER A 32 -16.80 -3.17 7.35
CA SER A 32 -16.23 -2.53 8.54
C SER A 32 -15.19 -3.40 9.26
N LEU A 33 -15.42 -4.71 9.33
CA LEU A 33 -14.47 -5.69 9.90
C LEU A 33 -13.17 -5.77 9.09
N LEU A 34 -13.21 -5.56 7.77
CA LEU A 34 -12.04 -5.61 6.90
C LEU A 34 -11.36 -4.24 6.69
N THR A 35 -12.13 -3.16 6.65
CA THR A 35 -11.61 -1.81 6.52
C THR A 35 -10.88 -1.38 7.77
N LEU A 36 -11.27 -1.86 8.96
CA LEU A 36 -10.61 -1.47 10.21
C LEU A 36 -9.12 -1.90 10.25
N PRO A 37 -8.75 -3.18 9.98
CA PRO A 37 -7.35 -3.59 9.84
C PRO A 37 -6.64 -2.92 8.65
N MET A 38 -7.32 -2.72 7.52
CA MET A 38 -6.74 -2.08 6.34
C MET A 38 -6.40 -0.60 6.60
N VAL A 39 -7.30 0.15 7.24
CA VAL A 39 -7.07 1.55 7.62
C VAL A 39 -5.93 1.64 8.61
N TRP A 40 -5.83 0.70 9.56
CA TRP A 40 -4.69 0.66 10.47
C TRP A 40 -3.36 0.42 9.73
N LEU A 41 -3.27 -0.57 8.85
CA LEU A 41 -2.06 -0.86 8.08
C LEU A 41 -1.63 0.30 7.18
N VAL A 42 -2.59 0.85 6.43
CA VAL A 42 -2.34 2.00 5.54
C VAL A 42 -1.99 3.24 6.36
N GLY A 43 -2.67 3.46 7.49
CA GLY A 43 -2.41 4.58 8.39
C GLY A 43 -1.00 4.54 8.98
N VAL A 44 -0.57 3.39 9.50
CA VAL A 44 0.80 3.21 10.02
C VAL A 44 1.85 3.39 8.91
N TYR A 45 1.59 2.85 7.72
CA TYR A 45 2.49 3.01 6.57
C TYR A 45 2.63 4.49 6.15
N ILE A 46 1.51 5.20 5.99
CA ILE A 46 1.52 6.62 5.63
C ILE A 46 2.19 7.45 6.74
N LEU A 47 1.94 7.13 8.01
CA LEU A 47 2.61 7.80 9.12
C LEU A 47 4.12 7.59 9.07
N SER A 48 4.58 6.37 8.78
CA SER A 48 6.01 6.09 8.64
C SER A 48 6.63 6.87 7.47
N LEU A 49 5.96 6.95 6.33
CA LEU A 49 6.41 7.75 5.19
C LEU A 49 6.42 9.25 5.53
N ALA A 50 5.41 9.75 6.23
CA ALA A 50 5.34 11.14 6.65
C ALA A 50 6.47 11.49 7.62
N LEU A 51 6.74 10.64 8.61
CA LEU A 51 7.87 10.83 9.53
C LEU A 51 9.21 10.81 8.79
N MET A 52 9.41 9.85 7.87
CA MET A 52 10.60 9.80 7.02
C MET A 52 10.75 11.09 6.21
N LEU A 53 9.67 11.58 5.61
CA LEU A 53 9.67 12.81 4.83
C LEU A 53 9.98 14.04 5.71
N LEU A 54 9.37 14.15 6.89
CA LEU A 54 9.66 15.21 7.86
C LEU A 54 11.14 15.20 8.26
N THR A 55 11.72 14.02 8.47
CA THR A 55 13.15 13.88 8.79
C THR A 55 14.09 14.26 7.66
N ALA A 56 13.63 14.21 6.40
CA ALA A 56 14.44 14.68 5.28
C ALA A 56 14.62 16.21 5.27
N PHE A 57 13.72 16.97 5.91
CA PHE A 57 13.83 18.42 6.08
C PHE A 57 14.67 18.83 7.29
N TRP A 58 15.04 17.88 8.16
CA TRP A 58 15.86 18.15 9.35
C TRP A 58 17.35 18.25 9.02
N LEU A 59 18.07 19.03 9.83
CA LEU A 59 19.52 19.18 9.69
C LEU A 59 20.19 17.87 10.11
N THR A 60 21.02 17.32 9.22
CA THR A 60 21.89 16.19 9.53
C THR A 60 23.33 16.69 9.52
N ASP A 61 23.95 16.79 10.71
CA ASP A 61 25.37 17.16 10.81
C ASP A 61 26.23 16.02 10.21
N PRO A 62 26.96 16.22 9.10
CA PRO A 62 27.66 15.14 8.38
C PRO A 62 28.81 14.49 9.17
N PHE A 63 29.24 15.11 10.28
CA PHE A 63 30.31 14.59 11.14
C PHE A 63 29.81 13.84 12.39
N THR A 64 28.58 14.10 12.85
CA THR A 64 28.05 13.48 14.09
C THR A 64 26.79 12.67 13.84
N SER A 65 26.23 12.74 12.62
CA SER A 65 24.97 12.09 12.22
C SER A 65 23.80 12.38 13.17
N LYS A 66 23.88 13.48 13.91
CA LYS A 66 22.83 13.91 14.84
C LYS A 66 21.79 14.70 14.06
N VAL A 67 20.56 14.21 14.10
CA VAL A 67 19.40 14.89 13.54
C VAL A 67 19.02 16.01 14.50
N LYS A 68 19.15 17.26 14.07
CA LYS A 68 18.74 18.43 14.86
C LYS A 68 17.46 19.03 14.30
N PRO A 69 16.52 19.42 15.17
CA PRO A 69 15.32 20.10 14.72
C PRO A 69 15.60 21.51 14.17
N GLY A 70 15.67 21.64 12.85
CA GLY A 70 15.61 22.88 12.09
C GLY A 70 15.19 22.62 10.63
N PHE A 71 14.67 23.63 9.93
CA PHE A 71 14.21 23.49 8.54
C PHE A 71 15.37 23.82 7.58
N THR A 72 15.81 22.85 6.78
CA THR A 72 16.80 23.08 5.71
C THR A 72 16.41 22.37 4.40
N LEU A 73 16.80 22.97 3.27
CA LEU A 73 16.70 22.40 1.93
C LEU A 73 18.05 21.89 1.42
N ASP A 74 19.11 21.98 2.22
CA ASP A 74 20.47 21.59 1.83
C ASP A 74 20.59 20.09 1.53
N ASN A 75 19.80 19.24 2.21
CA ASN A 75 19.73 17.80 1.91
C ASN A 75 19.25 17.54 0.48
N PHE A 76 18.32 18.36 -0.04
CA PHE A 76 17.82 18.24 -1.40
C PHE A 76 18.81 18.79 -2.43
N ALA A 77 19.46 19.92 -2.13
CA ALA A 77 20.52 20.47 -2.98
C ALA A 77 21.70 19.49 -3.11
N SER A 78 22.04 18.79 -2.02
CA SER A 78 23.12 17.80 -1.98
C SER A 78 22.93 16.66 -3.00
N ILE A 79 21.69 16.30 -3.34
CA ILE A 79 21.40 15.25 -4.34
C ILE A 79 21.94 15.65 -5.72
N PHE A 80 21.90 16.94 -6.04
CA PHE A 80 22.34 17.47 -7.34
C PHE A 80 23.78 17.95 -7.34
N THR A 81 24.29 18.44 -6.20
CA THR A 81 25.66 18.97 -6.10
C THR A 81 26.69 17.87 -5.85
N VAL A 82 26.31 16.77 -5.19
CA VAL A 82 27.21 15.64 -4.92
C VAL A 82 27.14 14.63 -6.07
N PRO A 83 28.23 14.46 -6.85
CA PRO A 83 28.21 13.59 -8.03
C PRO A 83 27.88 12.13 -7.71
N ALA A 84 28.25 11.66 -6.52
CA ALA A 84 27.98 10.29 -6.08
C ALA A 84 26.47 10.00 -5.96
N TYR A 85 25.68 10.92 -5.39
CA TYR A 85 24.23 10.75 -5.23
C TYR A 85 23.51 10.80 -6.58
N PHE A 86 23.86 11.80 -7.42
CA PHE A 86 23.28 11.92 -8.75
C PHE A 86 23.64 10.73 -9.65
N ALA A 87 24.90 10.29 -9.67
CA ALA A 87 25.34 9.15 -10.47
C ALA A 87 24.67 7.84 -10.01
N ALA A 88 24.47 7.63 -8.71
CA ALA A 88 23.75 6.47 -8.20
C ALA A 88 22.28 6.48 -8.66
N ALA A 89 21.61 7.63 -8.59
CA ALA A 89 20.23 7.78 -9.05
C ALA A 89 20.10 7.47 -10.55
N VAL A 90 20.98 8.03 -11.39
CA VAL A 90 20.96 7.80 -12.84
C VAL A 90 21.29 6.35 -13.19
N ARG A 91 22.26 5.72 -12.52
CA ARG A 91 22.61 4.31 -12.75
C ARG A 91 21.46 3.37 -12.42
N THR A 92 20.83 3.55 -11.26
CA THR A 92 19.70 2.71 -10.85
C THR A 92 18.49 2.90 -11.75
N PHE A 93 18.18 4.15 -12.13
CA PHE A 93 17.14 4.45 -13.11
C PHE A 93 17.44 3.83 -14.48
N GLY A 94 18.68 3.97 -14.97
CA GLY A 94 19.12 3.38 -16.24
C GLY A 94 19.01 1.85 -16.24
N ILE A 95 19.42 1.19 -15.16
CA ILE A 95 19.26 -0.26 -14.99
C ILE A 95 17.77 -0.64 -14.99
N ALA A 96 16.94 0.06 -14.20
CA ALA A 96 15.51 -0.22 -14.12
C ALA A 96 14.82 -0.05 -15.48
N ALA A 97 15.14 1.02 -16.22
CA ALA A 97 14.60 1.27 -17.55
C ALA A 97 15.06 0.19 -18.55
N ALA A 98 16.35 -0.14 -18.56
CA ALA A 98 16.89 -1.19 -19.43
C ALA A 98 16.23 -2.55 -19.15
N VAL A 99 16.13 -2.94 -17.88
CA VAL A 99 15.47 -4.19 -17.47
C VAL A 99 14.00 -4.17 -17.89
N THR A 100 13.28 -3.07 -17.70
CA THR A 100 11.87 -2.96 -18.10
C THR A 100 11.69 -3.15 -19.61
N ILE A 101 12.52 -2.49 -20.41
CA ILE A 101 12.49 -2.59 -21.88
C ILE A 101 12.79 -4.03 -22.32
N ILE A 102 13.87 -4.62 -21.78
CA ILE A 102 14.25 -5.99 -22.09
C ILE A 102 13.13 -6.96 -21.70
N CYS A 103 12.61 -6.86 -20.48
CA CYS A 103 11.48 -7.67 -20.02
C CYS A 103 10.26 -7.52 -20.92
N ALA A 104 9.91 -6.30 -21.36
CA ALA A 104 8.80 -6.08 -22.27
C ALA A 104 9.05 -6.72 -23.66
N ILE A 105 10.25 -6.54 -24.22
CA ILE A 105 10.63 -7.09 -25.53
C ILE A 105 10.56 -8.62 -25.52
N PHE A 106 10.95 -9.29 -24.44
CA PHE A 106 10.89 -10.75 -24.35
C PHE A 106 9.51 -11.27 -23.89
N SER A 107 8.86 -10.58 -22.96
CA SER A 107 7.58 -11.02 -22.37
C SER A 107 6.42 -10.91 -23.35
N VAL A 108 6.33 -9.83 -24.13
CA VAL A 108 5.24 -9.63 -25.10
C VAL A 108 5.17 -10.73 -26.16
N PRO A 109 6.25 -11.08 -26.90
CA PRO A 109 6.19 -12.15 -27.89
C PRO A 109 5.93 -13.51 -27.23
N LEU A 110 6.48 -13.77 -26.05
CA LEU A 110 6.21 -15.00 -25.29
C LEU A 110 4.72 -15.10 -24.91
N ALA A 111 4.12 -14.01 -24.44
CA ALA A 111 2.70 -13.95 -24.10
C ALA A 111 1.80 -14.16 -25.34
N ILE A 112 2.14 -13.55 -26.47
CA ILE A 112 1.42 -13.75 -27.74
C ILE A 112 1.54 -15.21 -28.22
N PHE A 113 2.73 -15.81 -28.11
CA PHE A 113 2.95 -17.21 -28.46
C PHE A 113 2.10 -18.15 -27.59
N MET A 114 2.07 -17.91 -26.27
CA MET A 114 1.22 -18.66 -25.34
C MET A 114 -0.28 -18.47 -25.59
N ALA A 115 -0.70 -17.29 -26.06
CA ALA A 115 -2.10 -16.96 -26.30
C ALA A 115 -2.63 -17.50 -27.64
N LYS A 116 -1.81 -17.49 -28.70
CA LYS A 116 -2.27 -17.77 -30.07
C LYS A 116 -1.77 -19.09 -30.67
N LEU A 117 -0.57 -19.56 -30.32
CA LEU A 117 0.09 -20.69 -31.00
C LEU A 117 0.29 -21.93 -30.09
N ALA A 118 0.31 -21.76 -28.78
CA ALA A 118 0.66 -22.84 -27.87
C ALA A 118 -0.45 -23.89 -27.70
N LYS A 119 -0.13 -25.16 -27.94
CA LYS A 119 -0.94 -26.31 -27.52
C LYS A 119 -1.12 -26.31 -25.99
N PRO A 120 -2.24 -26.81 -25.44
CA PRO A 120 -2.58 -26.71 -24.01
C PRO A 120 -1.51 -27.28 -23.07
N TRP A 121 -0.81 -28.34 -23.48
CA TRP A 121 0.31 -28.89 -22.69
C TRP A 121 1.53 -27.96 -22.61
N LEU A 122 1.91 -27.33 -23.75
CA LEU A 122 3.04 -26.41 -23.81
C LEU A 122 2.78 -25.14 -22.99
N ARG A 123 1.53 -24.65 -22.99
CA ARG A 123 1.12 -23.49 -22.17
C ARG A 123 1.30 -23.77 -20.67
N ASN A 124 0.90 -24.96 -20.20
CA ASN A 124 1.09 -25.35 -18.80
C ASN A 124 2.58 -25.49 -18.45
N LEU A 125 3.39 -26.08 -19.33
CA LEU A 125 4.84 -26.21 -19.11
C LEU A 125 5.52 -24.84 -18.99
N LEU A 126 5.21 -23.90 -19.89
CA LEU A 126 5.74 -22.53 -19.85
C LEU A 126 5.31 -21.77 -18.59
N ALA A 127 4.06 -21.92 -18.15
CA ALA A 127 3.57 -21.28 -16.92
C ALA A 127 4.31 -21.79 -15.67
N VAL A 128 4.53 -23.10 -15.58
CA VAL A 128 5.31 -23.71 -14.50
C VAL A 128 6.76 -23.23 -14.55
N ALA A 129 7.38 -23.24 -15.73
CA ALA A 129 8.77 -22.81 -15.91
C ALA A 129 9.03 -21.35 -15.51
N VAL A 130 8.05 -20.45 -15.69
CA VAL A 130 8.15 -19.04 -15.27
C VAL A 130 7.88 -18.87 -13.77
N THR A 131 7.00 -19.69 -13.19
CA THR A 131 6.59 -19.55 -11.78
C THR A 131 7.58 -20.20 -10.82
N VAL A 132 8.14 -21.36 -11.16
CA VAL A 132 9.07 -22.12 -10.29
C VAL A 132 10.30 -21.31 -9.84
N PRO A 133 10.99 -20.54 -10.72
CA PRO A 133 12.14 -19.72 -10.32
C PRO A 133 11.80 -18.67 -9.26
N LEU A 134 10.55 -18.17 -9.24
CA LEU A 134 10.11 -17.21 -8.23
C LEU A 134 10.13 -17.81 -6.82
N TRP A 135 9.78 -19.08 -6.69
CA TRP A 135 9.80 -19.81 -5.42
C TRP A 135 11.18 -20.35 -5.07
N ALA A 136 11.97 -20.75 -6.08
CA ALA A 136 13.33 -21.24 -5.88
C ALA A 136 14.21 -20.20 -5.17
N GLY A 137 14.01 -18.91 -5.45
CA GLY A 137 14.72 -17.84 -4.75
C GLY A 137 14.42 -17.74 -3.25
N TYR A 138 13.25 -18.22 -2.78
CA TYR A 138 12.88 -18.23 -1.36
C TYR A 138 13.44 -19.44 -0.61
N LEU A 139 13.56 -20.60 -1.28
CA LEU A 139 14.05 -21.85 -0.68
C LEU A 139 15.56 -21.89 -0.39
N VAL A 140 16.34 -20.98 -0.98
CA VAL A 140 17.82 -20.94 -0.86
C VAL A 140 18.28 -20.02 0.29
N LYS A 141 17.40 -19.64 1.23
CA LYS A 141 17.71 -18.79 2.39
C LYS A 141 17.17 -19.43 3.65
#